data_AF-A0A8E2E2P2-F1
#
_entry.id   AF-A0A8E2E2P2-F1
#
_cell.length_a   1.000
_cell.length_b   1.000
_cell.length_c   1.000
_cell.angle_alpha   90.00
_cell.angle_beta   90.00
_cell.angle_gamma   90.00
#
_symmetry.space_group_name_H-M   'P 1'
#
loop_
_entity.id
_entity.type
_entity.pdbx_description
1 polymer ?
#
loop_
_entity_poly.entity_id
_entity_poly.type
_entity_poly.pdbx_seq_one_letter_code
_entity_poly.pdbx_strand_id
1 'polypeptide(L)'
;MDTAMNLRAIRPNTQKLVDISVPLPSHSSSDSWASITSDDYTEDREVNFFELHASLALIQAEAFEKLLSVEARQRLATFTASAFKSIISKLDIWRRTNPLADADAPSMLNSMYRSDVVHSIILEASYFGTLYQLHAANALRAFARRLDVFSPNGLRSAAGLISFDVFADAQRLLEFAALIPQGNVSVTWVTMHAIIVALCMVLACNIPGNGILGMMPHPPNLAANMRLYKDTLAALDLATVQANNTDLTSKINVCHHLHAQVKEDDYLDQG
;
A
#
# COMPACT_ATOMS: atom_id res chain seq x y z
N MET A 1 14.46 4.73 0.02
CA MET A 1 14.42 3.47 0.82
C MET A 1 14.42 3.77 2.32
N ASP A 2 15.33 4.60 2.86
CA ASP A 2 15.37 4.99 4.29
C ASP A 2 14.02 5.51 4.81
N THR A 3 13.46 6.52 4.12
CA THR A 3 12.15 7.11 4.44
C THR A 3 11.04 6.07 4.54
N ALA A 4 10.90 5.20 3.53
CA ALA A 4 9.83 4.19 3.50
C ALA A 4 9.97 3.16 4.63
N MET A 5 11.20 2.75 4.97
CA MET A 5 11.46 1.82 6.07
C MET A 5 11.20 2.48 7.44
N ASN A 6 11.64 3.73 7.62
CA ASN A 6 11.47 4.48 8.87
C ASN A 6 10.02 4.91 9.10
N LEU A 7 9.28 5.23 8.04
CA LEU A 7 7.85 5.54 8.07
C LEU A 7 7.05 4.37 8.63
N ARG A 8 7.34 3.14 8.18
CA ARG A 8 6.71 1.89 8.68
C ARG A 8 7.14 1.54 10.11
N ALA A 9 8.40 1.81 10.48
CA ALA A 9 8.93 1.49 11.80
C ALA A 9 8.73 2.60 12.85
N ILE A 10 8.13 3.74 12.47
CA ILE A 10 8.00 4.95 13.29
C ILE A 10 9.36 5.35 13.90
N ARG A 11 10.39 5.28 13.06
CA ARG A 11 11.75 5.72 13.38
C ARG A 11 11.99 7.10 12.79
N PRO A 12 12.82 7.94 13.43
CA PRO A 12 13.29 9.16 12.81
C PRO A 12 14.00 8.84 11.49
N ASN A 13 13.70 9.61 10.44
CA ASN A 13 14.51 9.54 9.23
C ASN A 13 15.92 10.04 9.52
N THR A 14 16.92 9.41 8.91
CA THR A 14 18.31 9.85 9.02
C THR A 14 18.61 11.04 8.11
N GLN A 15 17.87 11.17 7.00
CA GLN A 15 17.98 12.25 6.03
C GLN A 15 16.69 13.08 5.99
N LYS A 16 16.83 14.41 5.90
CA LYS A 16 15.72 15.35 5.75
C LYS A 16 15.45 15.64 4.28
N LEU A 17 14.24 16.11 3.98
CA LEU A 17 13.86 16.53 2.63
C LEU A 17 14.78 17.64 2.09
N VAL A 18 15.21 18.57 2.97
CA VAL A 18 16.14 19.65 2.60
C VAL A 18 17.52 19.14 2.18
N ASP A 19 17.88 17.91 2.54
CA ASP A 19 19.15 17.29 2.17
C ASP A 19 19.11 16.73 0.73
N ILE A 20 17.93 16.72 0.08
CA ILE A 20 17.72 16.25 -1.29
C ILE A 20 17.65 17.47 -2.22
N SER A 21 18.80 17.89 -2.76
CA SER A 21 18.92 19.02 -3.70
C SER A 21 18.98 18.61 -5.17
N VAL A 22 18.84 17.32 -5.46
CA VAL A 22 18.95 16.78 -6.82
C VAL A 22 17.61 16.90 -7.53
N PRO A 23 17.53 17.53 -8.72
CA PRO A 23 16.31 17.55 -9.50
C PRO A 23 15.93 16.11 -9.90
N LEU A 24 14.63 15.83 -9.94
CA LEU A 24 14.14 14.56 -10.50
C LEU A 24 14.62 14.46 -11.95
N PRO A 25 15.07 13.28 -12.41
CA PRO A 25 15.44 13.08 -13.80
C PRO A 25 14.22 13.39 -14.67
N SER A 26 14.41 14.21 -15.71
CA SER A 26 13.35 14.56 -16.65
C SER A 26 13.37 13.58 -17.82
N HIS A 27 12.18 13.24 -18.34
CA HIS A 27 12.02 12.47 -19.58
C HIS A 27 12.75 13.06 -20.81
N SER A 28 13.23 14.31 -20.73
CA SER A 28 13.86 15.04 -21.84
C SER A 28 15.39 14.99 -21.86
N SER A 29 16.06 14.40 -20.87
CA SER A 29 17.52 14.29 -20.91
C SER A 29 17.91 13.07 -21.74
N SER A 30 18.83 13.27 -22.69
CA SER A 30 19.48 12.22 -23.50
C SER A 30 20.22 11.13 -22.71
N ASP A 31 20.08 11.13 -21.39
CA ASP A 31 20.66 10.18 -20.43
C ASP A 31 19.66 9.08 -20.07
N SER A 32 19.05 8.47 -21.09
CA SER A 32 18.10 7.38 -20.94
C SER A 32 18.80 6.05 -20.65
N TRP A 33 19.35 5.91 -19.44
CA TRP A 33 19.89 4.64 -18.94
C TRP A 33 18.86 3.83 -18.14
N ALA A 34 17.65 4.38 -17.95
CA ALA A 34 16.56 3.80 -17.15
C ALA A 34 15.25 3.61 -17.92
N SER A 35 15.27 3.81 -19.24
CA SER A 35 14.13 3.48 -20.13
C SER A 35 14.08 2.00 -20.38
N ILE A 36 12.92 1.41 -20.13
CA ILE A 36 12.63 0.03 -20.52
C ILE A 36 11.47 0.09 -21.49
N THR A 37 11.74 -0.32 -22.73
CA THR A 37 10.74 -0.53 -23.77
C THR A 37 10.05 -1.87 -23.53
N SER A 38 8.72 -1.86 -23.51
CA SER A 38 7.89 -3.08 -23.56
C SER A 38 8.15 -3.83 -24.87
N ASP A 39 8.27 -5.15 -24.82
CA ASP A 39 8.60 -6.00 -25.99
C ASP A 39 7.42 -6.19 -26.97
N ASP A 40 6.22 -5.71 -26.65
CA ASP A 40 5.08 -5.72 -27.55
C ASP A 40 4.95 -4.40 -28.31
N TYR A 41 5.04 -4.50 -29.64
CA TYR A 41 5.06 -3.43 -30.66
C TYR A 41 3.75 -2.60 -30.77
N THR A 42 3.13 -2.24 -29.66
CA THR A 42 1.94 -1.38 -29.65
C THR A 42 2.01 -0.42 -28.46
N GLU A 43 2.48 0.79 -28.77
CA GLU A 43 2.63 1.97 -27.90
C GLU A 43 3.78 1.88 -26.87
N ASP A 44 4.89 2.55 -27.21
CA ASP A 44 6.05 2.83 -26.36
C ASP A 44 5.67 3.62 -25.09
N ARG A 45 5.05 2.97 -24.10
CA ARG A 45 5.01 3.52 -22.73
C ARG A 45 6.31 3.18 -22.04
N GLU A 46 7.33 4.01 -22.29
CA GLU A 46 8.56 4.02 -21.51
C GLU A 46 8.23 4.33 -20.03
N VAL A 47 8.39 3.35 -19.14
CA VAL A 47 8.17 3.52 -17.70
C VAL A 47 9.50 3.72 -17.00
N ASN A 48 9.75 4.94 -16.53
CA ASN A 48 10.92 5.24 -15.70
C ASN A 48 10.63 4.92 -14.22
N PHE A 49 10.92 3.69 -13.80
CA PHE A 49 10.72 3.25 -12.42
C PHE A 49 11.53 4.06 -11.39
N PHE A 50 12.71 4.54 -11.78
CA PHE A 50 13.53 5.36 -10.88
C PHE A 50 12.83 6.68 -10.57
N GLU A 51 12.31 7.37 -11.58
CA GLU A 51 11.54 8.61 -11.42
C GLU A 51 10.28 8.38 -10.56
N LEU A 52 9.55 7.29 -10.81
CA LEU A 52 8.36 6.93 -10.03
C LEU A 52 8.70 6.66 -8.56
N HIS A 53 9.75 5.90 -8.29
CA HIS A 53 10.21 5.66 -6.92
C HIS A 53 10.71 6.93 -6.23
N ALA A 54 11.46 7.78 -6.94
CA ALA A 54 12.01 9.02 -6.41
C ALA A 54 10.92 10.03 -6.09
N SER A 55 9.98 10.26 -7.02
CA SER A 55 8.84 11.16 -6.82
C SER A 55 7.95 10.71 -5.66
N LEU A 56 7.65 9.42 -5.54
CA LEU A 56 6.92 8.89 -4.39
C LEU A 56 7.70 9.06 -3.07
N ALA A 57 9.00 8.82 -3.09
CA ALA A 57 9.86 8.97 -1.90
C ALA A 57 9.91 10.42 -1.39
N LEU A 58 9.88 11.42 -2.29
CA LEU A 58 9.79 12.83 -1.92
C LEU A 58 8.46 13.14 -1.21
N ILE A 59 7.34 12.61 -1.70
CA ILE A 59 6.03 12.77 -1.05
C ILE A 59 6.05 12.10 0.33
N GLN A 60 6.62 10.90 0.44
CA GLN A 60 6.77 10.18 1.72
C GLN A 60 7.63 10.96 2.73
N ALA A 61 8.72 11.59 2.27
CA ALA A 61 9.60 12.38 3.11
C ALA A 61 8.88 13.63 3.65
N GLU A 62 8.16 14.34 2.77
CA GLU A 62 7.33 15.47 3.17
C GLU A 62 6.24 15.06 4.16
N ALA A 63 5.60 13.90 3.93
CA ALA A 63 4.60 13.35 4.83
C ALA A 63 5.18 13.05 6.22
N PHE A 64 6.36 12.45 6.25
CA PHE A 64 7.05 12.19 7.50
C PHE A 64 7.33 13.48 8.27
N GLU A 65 7.96 14.47 7.63
CA GLU A 65 8.32 15.73 8.28
C GLU A 65 7.12 16.52 8.76
N LYS A 66 6.06 16.61 7.94
CA LYS A 66 4.90 17.46 8.24
C LYS A 66 3.88 16.83 9.17
N LEU A 67 3.79 15.50 9.23
CA LEU A 67 2.72 14.80 9.95
C LEU A 67 3.20 13.79 11.01
N LEU A 68 4.35 13.13 10.81
CA LEU A 68 4.75 11.98 11.64
C LEU A 68 5.96 12.26 12.55
N SER A 69 6.74 13.30 12.23
CA SER A 69 7.90 13.74 12.99
C SER A 69 7.54 14.18 14.41
N VAL A 70 8.51 14.15 15.32
CA VAL A 70 8.31 14.60 16.72
C VAL A 70 7.86 16.07 16.75
N GLU A 71 8.45 16.90 15.90
CA GLU A 71 8.09 18.32 15.75
C GLU A 71 6.66 18.48 15.24
N ALA A 72 6.23 17.67 14.26
CA ALA A 72 4.88 17.71 13.74
C ALA A 72 3.81 17.42 14.80
N ARG A 73 4.11 16.59 15.81
CA ARG A 73 3.15 16.26 16.89
C ARG A 73 2.83 17.44 17.79
N GLN A 74 3.71 18.45 17.82
CA GLN A 74 3.53 19.66 18.62
C GLN A 74 2.73 20.75 17.88
N ARG A 75 2.43 20.54 16.59
CA ARG A 75 1.69 21.52 15.78
C ARG A 75 0.20 21.51 16.10
N LEU A 76 -0.43 22.65 15.84
CA LEU A 76 -1.88 22.81 15.99
C LEU A 76 -2.64 21.86 15.05
N ALA A 77 -3.76 21.31 15.53
CA ALA A 77 -4.58 20.36 14.78
C ALA A 77 -5.04 20.91 13.40
N THR A 78 -5.26 22.22 13.29
CA THR A 78 -5.61 22.90 12.04
C THR A 78 -4.49 22.81 11.00
N PHE A 79 -3.23 22.97 11.42
CA PHE A 79 -2.07 22.81 10.56
C PHE A 79 -1.92 21.35 10.12
N THR A 80 -2.07 20.40 11.04
CA THR A 80 -2.00 18.96 10.73
C THR A 80 -3.07 18.56 9.71
N ALA A 81 -4.30 19.03 9.87
CA ALA A 81 -5.39 18.75 8.93
C ALA A 81 -5.12 19.34 7.53
N SER A 82 -4.57 20.56 7.47
CA SER A 82 -4.17 21.19 6.20
C SER A 82 -3.04 20.42 5.51
N ALA A 83 -2.00 20.06 6.27
CA ALA A 83 -0.88 19.27 5.76
C ALA A 83 -1.33 17.89 5.26
N PHE A 84 -2.21 17.21 6.01
CA PHE A 84 -2.80 15.93 5.60
C PHE A 84 -3.52 16.06 4.24
N LYS A 85 -4.43 17.02 4.08
CA LYS A 85 -5.13 17.25 2.81
C LYS A 85 -4.17 17.54 1.65
N SER A 86 -3.14 18.36 1.90
CA SER A 86 -2.13 18.67 0.88
C SER A 86 -1.34 17.43 0.44
N ILE A 87 -0.95 16.56 1.37
CA ILE A 87 -0.17 15.35 1.08
C ILE A 87 -1.04 14.30 0.38
N ILE A 88 -2.28 14.09 0.82
CA ILE A 88 -3.21 13.18 0.14
C ILE A 88 -3.44 13.64 -1.30
N SER A 89 -3.67 14.95 -1.53
CA SER A 89 -3.78 15.48 -2.90
C SER A 89 -2.53 15.22 -3.75
N LYS A 90 -1.32 15.26 -3.18
CA LYS A 90 -0.09 14.92 -3.90
C LYS A 90 -0.02 13.43 -4.25
N LEU A 91 -0.44 12.55 -3.34
CA LEU A 91 -0.54 11.11 -3.61
C LEU A 91 -1.58 10.81 -4.69
N ASP A 92 -2.72 11.50 -4.67
CA ASP A 92 -3.77 11.34 -5.69
C ASP A 92 -3.29 11.80 -7.07
N ILE A 93 -2.60 12.94 -7.14
CA ILE A 93 -1.98 13.42 -8.38
C ILE A 93 -0.95 12.40 -8.86
N TRP A 94 -0.05 11.96 -7.98
CA TRP A 94 0.97 10.97 -8.32
C TRP A 94 0.34 9.67 -8.86
N ARG A 95 -0.75 9.20 -8.23
CA ARG A 95 -1.50 8.01 -8.67
C ARG A 95 -2.09 8.19 -10.06
N ARG A 96 -2.70 9.35 -10.34
CA ARG A 96 -3.33 9.65 -11.65
C ARG A 96 -2.34 9.89 -12.78
N THR A 97 -1.14 10.37 -12.46
CA THR A 97 -0.08 10.59 -13.46
C THR A 97 0.81 9.36 -13.67
N ASN A 98 0.68 8.34 -12.83
CA ASN A 98 1.48 7.12 -12.94
C ASN A 98 1.03 6.32 -14.17
N PRO A 99 1.93 6.01 -15.13
CA PRO A 99 1.58 5.25 -16.34
C PRO A 99 1.09 3.83 -16.05
N LEU A 100 1.37 3.30 -14.85
CA LEU A 100 0.93 1.98 -14.39
C LEU A 100 -0.49 1.98 -13.80
N ALA A 101 -1.10 3.14 -13.56
CA ALA A 101 -2.37 3.23 -12.84
C ALA A 101 -3.52 2.46 -13.49
N ASP A 102 -3.57 2.46 -14.83
CA ASP A 102 -4.61 1.77 -15.61
C ASP A 102 -4.25 0.33 -15.97
N ALA A 103 -3.01 -0.10 -15.70
CA ALA A 103 -2.54 -1.43 -16.07
C ALA A 103 -3.09 -2.47 -15.09
N ASP A 104 -3.74 -3.52 -15.59
CA ASP A 104 -4.20 -4.66 -14.81
C ASP A 104 -3.05 -5.66 -14.56
N ALA A 105 -3.11 -6.36 -13.43
CA ALA A 105 -2.08 -7.29 -12.99
C ALA A 105 -1.74 -8.37 -14.07
N PRO A 106 -2.73 -9.01 -14.73
CA PRO A 106 -2.45 -9.97 -15.81
C PRO A 106 -1.74 -9.35 -17.02
N SER A 107 -2.16 -8.17 -17.47
CA SER A 107 -1.53 -7.48 -18.60
C SER A 107 -0.06 -7.13 -18.32
N MET A 108 0.26 -6.68 -17.10
CA MET A 108 1.64 -6.37 -16.73
C MET A 108 2.55 -7.59 -16.70
N LEU A 109 2.04 -8.75 -16.28
CA LEU A 109 2.83 -9.99 -16.29
C LEU A 109 3.23 -10.40 -17.71
N ASN A 110 2.37 -10.11 -18.70
CA ASN A 110 2.59 -10.52 -20.09
C ASN A 110 3.41 -9.49 -20.89
N SER A 111 3.33 -8.21 -20.54
CA SER A 111 3.98 -7.12 -21.30
C SER A 111 5.34 -6.67 -20.76
N MET A 112 5.70 -7.04 -19.51
CA MET A 112 6.90 -6.51 -18.85
C MET A 112 7.94 -7.58 -18.50
N TYR A 113 9.20 -7.15 -18.43
CA TYR A 113 10.27 -7.98 -17.88
C TYR A 113 10.02 -8.29 -16.41
N ARG A 114 10.49 -9.46 -15.94
CA ARG A 114 10.31 -9.90 -14.55
C ARG A 114 10.85 -8.91 -13.51
N SER A 115 11.93 -8.19 -13.83
CA SER A 115 12.48 -7.11 -12.99
C SER A 115 11.47 -5.98 -12.78
N ASP A 116 10.73 -5.65 -13.83
CA ASP A 116 9.86 -4.48 -13.87
C ASP A 116 8.54 -4.77 -13.18
N VAL A 117 8.07 -6.02 -13.30
CA VAL A 117 6.98 -6.54 -12.47
C VAL A 117 7.34 -6.42 -10.98
N VAL A 118 8.57 -6.75 -10.60
CA VAL A 118 9.05 -6.60 -9.22
C VAL A 118 9.05 -5.13 -8.79
N HIS A 119 9.58 -4.22 -9.61
CA HIS A 119 9.55 -2.78 -9.30
C HIS A 119 8.13 -2.24 -9.18
N SER A 120 7.22 -2.69 -10.04
CA SER A 120 5.79 -2.34 -10.00
C SER A 120 5.15 -2.76 -8.68
N ILE A 121 5.38 -4.01 -8.26
CA ILE A 121 4.85 -4.55 -6.99
C ILE A 121 5.40 -3.77 -5.79
N ILE A 122 6.70 -3.45 -5.77
CA ILE A 122 7.32 -2.66 -4.70
C ILE A 122 6.76 -1.23 -4.68
N LEU A 123 6.54 -0.64 -5.86
CA LEU A 123 5.99 0.70 -6.00
C LEU A 123 4.54 0.77 -5.50
N GLU A 124 3.69 -0.16 -5.94
CA GLU A 124 2.30 -0.30 -5.46
C GLU A 124 2.25 -0.50 -3.94
N ALA A 125 3.07 -1.42 -3.40
CA ALA A 125 3.15 -1.65 -1.96
C ALA A 125 3.62 -0.41 -1.18
N SER A 126 4.53 0.37 -1.75
CA SER A 126 5.04 1.61 -1.15
C SER A 126 4.00 2.72 -1.15
N TYR A 127 3.29 2.89 -2.27
CA TYR A 127 2.20 3.85 -2.41
C TYR A 127 1.08 3.51 -1.43
N PHE A 128 0.53 2.30 -1.51
CA PHE A 128 -0.57 1.86 -0.67
C PHE A 128 -0.21 1.90 0.82
N GLY A 129 0.98 1.44 1.20
CA GLY A 129 1.42 1.49 2.60
C GLY A 129 1.48 2.92 3.15
N THR A 130 1.88 3.88 2.32
CA THR A 130 1.90 5.31 2.69
C THR A 130 0.48 5.85 2.83
N LEU A 131 -0.37 5.56 1.84
CA LEU A 131 -1.78 5.97 1.84
C LEU A 131 -2.49 5.45 3.10
N TYR A 132 -2.40 4.15 3.35
CA TYR A 132 -2.96 3.54 4.56
C TYR A 132 -2.44 4.21 5.83
N GLN A 133 -1.13 4.40 5.97
CA GLN A 133 -0.57 4.98 7.19
C GLN A 133 -1.15 6.38 7.46
N LEU A 134 -1.29 7.20 6.43
CA LEU A 134 -1.84 8.55 6.57
C LEU A 134 -3.33 8.51 6.93
N HIS A 135 -4.13 7.69 6.25
CA HIS A 135 -5.56 7.55 6.55
C HIS A 135 -5.81 6.96 7.93
N ALA A 136 -5.09 5.89 8.30
CA ALA A 136 -5.15 5.27 9.63
C ALA A 136 -4.74 6.27 10.71
N ALA A 137 -3.64 7.00 10.49
CA ALA A 137 -3.17 7.99 11.45
C ALA A 137 -4.17 9.14 11.63
N ASN A 138 -4.83 9.57 10.56
CA ASN A 138 -5.87 10.58 10.62
C ASN A 138 -7.12 10.08 11.35
N ALA A 139 -7.64 8.91 10.98
CA ALA A 139 -8.84 8.31 11.56
C ALA A 139 -8.69 8.04 13.06
N LEU A 140 -7.52 7.54 13.47
CA LEU A 140 -7.20 7.23 14.88
C LEU A 140 -6.73 8.45 15.69
N ARG A 141 -6.70 9.65 15.08
CA ARG A 141 -6.12 10.87 15.67
C ARG A 141 -4.70 10.63 16.20
N ALA A 142 -3.95 9.80 15.49
CA ALA A 142 -2.63 9.31 15.84
C ALA A 142 -1.49 10.20 15.33
N PHE A 143 -1.74 11.30 14.62
CA PHE A 143 -0.66 12.26 14.34
C PHE A 143 -0.07 12.86 15.63
N ALA A 144 -0.91 13.10 16.63
CA ALA A 144 -0.48 13.63 17.93
C ALA A 144 0.00 12.55 18.91
N ARG A 145 -0.27 11.27 18.64
CA ARG A 145 0.04 10.14 19.55
C ARG A 145 1.06 9.24 18.88
N ARG A 146 2.05 8.69 19.60
CA ARG A 146 3.00 7.73 19.01
C ARG A 146 2.35 6.34 18.82
N LEU A 147 1.24 6.28 18.09
CA LEU A 147 0.54 5.03 17.81
C LEU A 147 1.10 4.40 16.56
N ASP A 148 1.48 3.13 16.68
CA ASP A 148 1.85 2.31 15.54
C ASP A 148 0.62 1.75 14.85
N VAL A 149 0.28 2.33 13.69
CA VAL A 149 -0.85 1.92 12.86
C VAL A 149 -0.64 0.55 12.21
N PHE A 150 0.60 0.09 12.05
CA PHE A 150 0.91 -1.23 11.53
C PHE A 150 0.93 -2.30 12.62
N SER A 151 0.97 -1.92 13.89
CA SER A 151 0.90 -2.87 15.01
C SER A 151 -0.42 -3.64 15.00
N PRO A 152 -0.47 -4.87 15.57
CA PRO A 152 -1.71 -5.64 15.63
C PRO A 152 -2.89 -4.85 16.23
N ASN A 153 -2.65 -4.01 17.24
CA ASN A 153 -3.66 -3.14 17.84
C ASN A 153 -4.05 -2.00 16.92
N GLY A 154 -3.08 -1.41 16.20
CA GLY A 154 -3.32 -0.40 15.17
C GLY A 154 -4.21 -0.92 14.05
N LEU A 155 -3.90 -2.11 13.52
CA LEU A 155 -4.68 -2.79 12.49
C LEU A 155 -6.13 -3.00 12.93
N ARG A 156 -6.34 -3.55 14.13
CA ARG A 156 -7.69 -3.77 14.68
C ARG A 156 -8.45 -2.46 14.89
N SER A 157 -7.76 -1.42 15.36
CA SER A 157 -8.41 -0.13 15.63
C SER A 157 -8.76 0.60 14.34
N ALA A 158 -7.93 0.46 13.30
CA ALA A 158 -8.15 1.07 11.99
C ALA A 158 -9.21 0.34 11.15
N ALA A 159 -9.41 -0.95 11.40
CA ALA A 159 -10.43 -1.75 10.71
C ALA A 159 -11.81 -1.09 10.84
N GLY A 160 -12.46 -0.82 9.70
CA GLY A 160 -13.78 -0.19 9.66
C GLY A 160 -13.79 1.35 9.80
N LEU A 161 -12.66 2.01 10.06
CA LEU A 161 -12.60 3.48 10.21
C LEU A 161 -12.04 4.21 8.99
N ILE A 162 -11.36 3.52 8.09
CA ILE A 162 -10.70 4.11 6.92
C ILE A 162 -11.67 4.15 5.73
N SER A 163 -11.59 5.24 4.95
CA SER A 163 -12.49 5.53 3.83
C SER A 163 -12.44 4.49 2.71
N PHE A 164 -13.53 4.43 1.94
CA PHE A 164 -13.67 3.59 0.74
C PHE A 164 -12.56 3.78 -0.29
N ASP A 165 -12.04 5.01 -0.48
CA ASP A 165 -11.04 5.27 -1.51
C ASP A 165 -9.77 4.42 -1.34
N VAL A 166 -9.44 4.03 -0.10
CA VAL A 166 -8.28 3.18 0.20
C VAL A 166 -8.54 1.70 -0.13
N PHE A 167 -9.80 1.28 -0.22
CA PHE A 167 -10.18 -0.11 -0.52
C PHE A 167 -9.78 -0.51 -1.95
N ALA A 168 -10.01 0.36 -2.94
CA ALA A 168 -9.67 0.07 -4.33
C ALA A 168 -8.16 -0.18 -4.50
N ASP A 169 -7.33 0.66 -3.88
CA ASP A 169 -5.87 0.48 -3.89
C ASP A 169 -5.43 -0.77 -3.10
N ALA A 170 -6.13 -1.13 -2.01
CA ALA A 170 -5.87 -2.36 -1.27
C ALA A 170 -6.13 -3.60 -2.14
N GLN A 171 -7.28 -3.64 -2.83
CA GLN A 171 -7.64 -4.75 -3.70
C GLN A 171 -6.64 -4.89 -4.85
N ARG A 172 -6.31 -3.76 -5.50
CA ARG A 172 -5.31 -3.74 -6.57
C ARG A 172 -3.96 -4.26 -6.07
N LEU A 173 -3.48 -3.85 -4.90
CA LEU A 173 -2.23 -4.39 -4.36
C LEU A 173 -2.28 -5.91 -4.16
N LEU A 174 -3.40 -6.47 -3.72
CA LEU A 174 -3.54 -7.93 -3.56
C LEU A 174 -3.52 -8.66 -4.90
N GLU A 175 -4.15 -8.11 -5.93
CA GLU A 175 -4.08 -8.65 -7.30
C GLU A 175 -2.63 -8.66 -7.82
N PHE A 176 -1.88 -7.60 -7.56
CA PHE A 176 -0.45 -7.52 -7.89
C PHE A 176 0.40 -8.47 -7.05
N ALA A 177 0.08 -8.64 -5.77
CA ALA A 177 0.79 -9.55 -4.87
C ALA A 177 0.63 -11.02 -5.31
N ALA A 178 -0.48 -11.37 -5.97
CA ALA A 178 -0.68 -12.70 -6.54
C ALA A 178 0.31 -13.03 -7.67
N LEU A 179 0.91 -12.01 -8.31
CA LEU A 179 1.93 -12.20 -9.34
C LEU A 179 3.31 -12.51 -8.77
N ILE A 180 3.53 -12.36 -7.45
CA ILE A 180 4.83 -12.60 -6.84
C ILE A 180 5.19 -14.07 -7.05
N PRO A 181 6.27 -14.38 -7.79
CA PRO A 181 6.67 -15.77 -8.01
C PRO A 181 6.97 -16.44 -6.66
N GLN A 182 6.37 -17.61 -6.44
CA GLN A 182 6.65 -18.45 -5.27
C GLN A 182 8.17 -18.66 -5.17
N GLY A 183 8.80 -18.07 -4.15
CA GLY A 183 10.26 -18.12 -3.95
C GLY A 183 10.99 -16.77 -4.07
N ASN A 184 10.35 -15.67 -4.47
CA ASN A 184 10.96 -14.34 -4.37
C ASN A 184 10.86 -13.79 -2.93
N VAL A 185 11.73 -14.31 -2.06
CA VAL A 185 11.77 -13.98 -0.62
C VAL A 185 12.00 -12.48 -0.38
N SER A 186 12.86 -11.86 -1.19
CA SER A 186 13.21 -10.43 -1.03
C SER A 186 12.02 -9.51 -1.28
N VAL A 187 11.28 -9.73 -2.37
CA VAL A 187 10.10 -8.92 -2.70
C VAL A 187 9.02 -9.12 -1.66
N THR A 188 8.76 -10.39 -1.30
CA THR A 188 7.80 -10.74 -0.25
C THR A 188 8.10 -9.98 1.04
N TRP A 189 9.37 -9.98 1.48
CA TRP A 189 9.77 -9.30 2.72
C TRP A 189 9.57 -7.78 2.68
N VAL A 190 9.90 -7.14 1.54
CA VAL A 190 9.78 -5.69 1.37
C VAL A 190 8.32 -5.23 1.31
N THR A 191 7.41 -6.06 0.80
CA THR A 191 6.00 -5.70 0.60
C THR A 191 5.07 -6.26 1.67
N MET A 192 5.51 -7.21 2.50
CA MET A 192 4.67 -7.96 3.44
C MET A 192 3.77 -7.10 4.32
N HIS A 193 4.30 -6.01 4.88
CA HIS A 193 3.53 -5.11 5.75
C HIS A 193 2.37 -4.43 4.99
N ALA A 194 2.61 -4.03 3.74
CA ALA A 194 1.58 -3.43 2.90
C ALA A 194 0.53 -4.48 2.49
N ILE A 195 0.96 -5.71 2.18
CA ILE A 195 0.06 -6.83 1.85
C ILE A 195 -0.84 -7.20 3.04
N ILE A 196 -0.27 -7.32 4.25
CA ILE A 196 -1.03 -7.61 5.48
C ILE A 196 -2.10 -6.54 5.72
N VAL A 197 -1.72 -5.28 5.57
CA VAL A 197 -2.65 -4.15 5.74
C VAL A 197 -3.72 -4.15 4.66
N ALA A 198 -3.36 -4.42 3.40
CA ALA A 198 -4.33 -4.50 2.31
C ALA A 198 -5.34 -5.61 2.58
N LEU A 199 -4.87 -6.78 3.03
CA LEU A 199 -5.71 -7.90 3.42
C LEU A 199 -6.63 -7.53 4.58
N CYS A 200 -6.12 -6.86 5.63
CA CYS A 200 -6.96 -6.37 6.73
C CYS A 200 -8.04 -5.40 6.23
N MET A 201 -7.68 -4.48 5.32
CA MET A 201 -8.59 -3.48 4.78
C MET A 201 -9.72 -4.13 3.98
N VAL A 202 -9.39 -5.02 3.05
CA VAL A 202 -10.42 -5.68 2.23
C VAL A 202 -11.31 -6.58 3.08
N LEU A 203 -10.76 -7.32 4.05
CA LEU A 203 -11.56 -8.16 4.94
C LEU A 203 -12.48 -7.30 5.82
N ALA A 204 -11.97 -6.22 6.42
CA ALA A 204 -12.75 -5.32 7.27
C ALA A 204 -13.90 -4.65 6.50
N CYS A 205 -13.71 -4.30 5.23
CA CYS A 205 -14.77 -3.73 4.39
C CYS A 205 -15.91 -4.74 4.11
N ASN A 206 -15.60 -6.04 4.10
CA ASN A 206 -16.56 -7.11 3.84
C ASN A 206 -17.25 -7.66 5.09
N ILE A 207 -16.99 -7.10 6.28
CA ILE A 207 -17.69 -7.48 7.50
C ILE A 207 -19.07 -6.79 7.53
N PRO A 208 -20.19 -7.53 7.68
CA PRO A 208 -21.53 -6.96 7.79
C PRO A 208 -21.63 -5.98 8.97
N GLY A 209 -22.19 -4.79 8.73
CA GLY A 209 -22.39 -3.77 9.78
C GLY A 209 -21.28 -2.71 9.90
N ASN A 210 -20.15 -2.85 9.20
CA ASN A 210 -19.09 -1.83 9.18
C ASN A 210 -19.46 -0.57 8.37
N GLY A 211 -20.64 -0.49 7.75
CA GLY A 211 -21.15 0.69 7.05
C GLY A 211 -20.43 1.06 5.73
N ILE A 212 -19.26 0.46 5.45
CA ILE A 212 -18.44 0.75 4.26
C ILE A 212 -19.06 0.17 2.97
N LEU A 213 -19.62 -1.04 3.04
CA LEU A 213 -20.28 -1.71 1.90
C LEU A 213 -21.45 -0.89 1.31
N GLY A 214 -22.17 -0.14 2.15
CA GLY A 214 -23.29 0.70 1.70
C GLY A 214 -22.87 1.98 0.98
N MET A 215 -21.58 2.32 1.00
CA MET A 215 -21.02 3.50 0.32
C MET A 215 -20.33 3.15 -1.01
N MET A 216 -20.28 1.87 -1.40
CA MET A 216 -19.62 1.46 -2.64
C MET A 216 -20.54 1.65 -3.86
N PRO A 217 -20.05 2.26 -4.95
CA PRO A 217 -20.81 2.37 -6.20
C PRO A 217 -20.98 1.02 -6.91
N HIS A 218 -20.05 0.08 -6.74
CA HIS A 218 -20.14 -1.31 -7.22
C HIS A 218 -19.60 -2.23 -6.11
N PRO A 219 -20.42 -3.08 -5.50
CA PRO A 219 -19.93 -4.00 -4.47
C PRO A 219 -18.93 -4.99 -5.11
N PRO A 220 -17.77 -5.24 -4.47
CA PRO A 220 -16.78 -6.18 -4.99
C PRO A 220 -17.42 -7.56 -5.12
N ASN A 221 -17.01 -8.32 -6.14
CA ASN A 221 -17.37 -9.72 -6.25
C ASN A 221 -16.65 -10.51 -5.13
N LEU A 222 -17.28 -10.53 -3.96
CA LEU A 222 -16.74 -11.13 -2.74
C LEU A 222 -16.37 -12.59 -2.97
N ALA A 223 -17.20 -13.34 -3.70
CA ALA A 223 -16.95 -14.75 -3.99
C ALA A 223 -15.69 -14.97 -4.84
N ALA A 224 -15.50 -14.16 -5.89
CA ALA A 224 -14.30 -14.24 -6.74
C ALA A 224 -13.03 -13.85 -5.97
N ASN A 225 -13.11 -12.80 -5.15
CA ASN A 225 -11.97 -12.26 -4.42
C ASN A 225 -11.62 -13.05 -3.16
N MET A 226 -12.55 -13.82 -2.58
CA MET A 226 -12.28 -14.57 -1.35
C MET A 226 -11.27 -15.69 -1.57
N ARG A 227 -11.20 -16.26 -2.78
CA ARG A 227 -10.13 -17.20 -3.14
C ARG A 227 -8.76 -16.52 -3.10
N LEU A 228 -8.64 -15.33 -3.72
CA LEU A 228 -7.41 -14.53 -3.67
C LEU A 228 -6.99 -14.20 -2.23
N TYR A 229 -7.94 -13.86 -1.37
CA TYR A 229 -7.65 -13.54 0.03
C TYR A 229 -7.17 -14.75 0.82
N LYS A 230 -7.80 -15.92 0.62
CA LYS A 230 -7.37 -17.20 1.22
C LYS A 230 -5.98 -17.61 0.75
N ASP A 231 -5.71 -17.51 -0.55
CA ASP A 231 -4.41 -17.83 -1.14
C ASP A 231 -3.32 -16.88 -0.62
N THR A 232 -3.63 -15.58 -0.49
CA THR A 232 -2.71 -14.59 0.09
C THR A 232 -2.43 -14.88 1.56
N LEU A 233 -3.46 -15.23 2.35
CA LEU A 233 -3.32 -15.56 3.76
C LEU A 233 -2.43 -16.80 3.96
N ALA A 234 -2.62 -17.84 3.14
CA ALA A 234 -1.78 -19.03 3.15
C ALA A 234 -0.31 -18.72 2.80
N ALA A 235 -0.06 -17.83 1.84
CA ALA A 235 1.29 -17.39 1.50
C ALA A 235 1.95 -16.61 2.65
N LEU A 236 1.18 -15.77 3.36
CA LEU A 236 1.66 -15.04 4.54
C LEU A 236 1.95 -15.99 5.71
N ASP A 237 1.12 -17.00 5.94
CA ASP A 237 1.37 -18.03 6.96
C ASP A 237 2.67 -18.78 6.67
N LEU A 238 2.92 -19.19 5.43
CA LEU A 238 4.18 -19.82 5.04
C LEU A 238 5.39 -18.90 5.33
N ALA A 239 5.27 -17.61 5.02
CA ALA A 239 6.32 -16.64 5.30
C ALA A 239 6.60 -16.47 6.81
N THR A 240 5.58 -16.60 7.69
CA THR A 240 5.82 -16.55 9.14
C THR A 240 6.60 -17.73 9.68
N VAL A 241 6.31 -18.94 9.18
CA VAL A 241 7.03 -20.16 9.56
C VAL A 241 8.50 -20.04 9.20
N GLN A 242 8.80 -19.43 8.05
CA GLN A 242 10.18 -19.18 7.61
C GLN A 242 10.88 -18.06 8.40
N ALA A 243 10.15 -17.00 8.76
CA ALA A 243 10.74 -15.81 9.39
C ALA A 243 10.91 -15.93 10.91
N ASN A 244 10.19 -16.84 11.59
CA ASN A 244 10.18 -17.00 13.05
C ASN A 244 10.02 -15.67 13.82
N ASN A 245 9.09 -14.82 13.36
CA ASN A 245 8.88 -13.46 13.88
C ASN A 245 7.51 -13.34 14.55
N THR A 246 7.51 -13.13 15.87
CA THR A 246 6.29 -13.07 16.71
C THR A 246 5.40 -11.84 16.44
N ASP A 247 5.99 -10.72 16.06
CA ASP A 247 5.24 -9.51 15.67
C ASP A 247 4.46 -9.77 14.38
N LEU A 248 5.11 -10.40 13.41
CA LEU A 248 4.52 -10.76 12.13
C LEU A 248 3.37 -11.75 12.29
N THR A 249 3.57 -12.80 13.09
CA THR A 249 2.50 -13.74 13.47
C THR A 249 1.32 -13.02 14.12
N SER A 250 1.60 -12.07 15.01
CA SER A 250 0.54 -11.30 15.68
C SER A 250 -0.27 -10.42 14.72
N LYS A 251 0.36 -9.87 13.69
CA LYS A 251 -0.31 -9.10 12.63
C LYS A 251 -1.18 -10.00 11.73
N ILE A 252 -0.66 -11.16 11.33
CA ILE A 252 -1.42 -12.13 10.50
C ILE A 252 -2.60 -12.73 11.27
N ASN A 253 -2.47 -12.93 12.58
CA ASN A 253 -3.60 -13.31 13.43
C ASN A 253 -4.75 -12.29 13.39
N VAL A 254 -4.48 -11.00 13.12
CA VAL A 254 -5.54 -10.01 12.90
C VAL A 254 -6.27 -10.30 11.59
N CYS A 255 -5.55 -10.65 10.51
CA CYS A 255 -6.17 -11.05 9.25
C CYS A 255 -7.04 -12.30 9.43
N HIS A 256 -6.57 -13.33 10.14
CA HIS A 256 -7.36 -14.52 10.46
C HIS A 256 -8.64 -14.17 11.24
N HIS A 257 -8.53 -13.29 12.24
CA HIS A 257 -9.69 -12.84 13.01
C HIS A 257 -10.71 -12.11 12.15
N LEU A 258 -10.26 -11.20 11.27
CA LEU A 258 -11.14 -10.49 10.35
C LEU A 258 -11.76 -11.44 9.32
N HIS A 259 -11.00 -12.40 8.79
CA HIS A 259 -11.51 -13.41 7.86
C HIS A 259 -12.60 -14.27 8.50
N ALA A 260 -12.45 -14.68 9.76
CA ALA A 260 -13.49 -15.41 10.49
C ALA A 260 -14.77 -14.60 10.76
N GLN A 261 -14.69 -13.27 10.72
CA GLN A 261 -15.85 -12.37 10.88
C GLN A 261 -16.57 -12.07 9.56
N VAL A 262 -15.90 -12.28 8.42
CA VAL A 262 -16.57 -12.28 7.12
C VAL A 262 -17.47 -13.52 7.11
N LYS A 263 -18.77 -13.30 7.34
CA LYS A 263 -19.76 -14.39 7.26
C LYS A 263 -19.71 -15.01 5.87
N GLU A 264 -19.45 -16.32 5.79
CA GLU A 264 -19.72 -17.12 4.59
C GLU A 264 -21.25 -17.40 4.41
N ASP A 265 -22.10 -16.86 5.29
CA ASP A 265 -23.51 -17.23 5.49
C ASP A 265 -24.53 -16.71 4.44
N ASP A 266 -24.22 -16.60 3.15
CA ASP A 266 -25.28 -16.30 2.16
C ASP A 266 -25.13 -16.96 0.77
N TYR A 267 -24.28 -17.98 0.62
CA TYR A 267 -24.01 -18.56 -0.72
C TYR A 267 -24.18 -20.07 -0.87
N LEU A 268 -24.85 -20.74 0.07
CA LEU A 268 -25.34 -22.11 -0.16
C LEU A 268 -26.83 -22.20 -0.50
N ASP A 269 -27.56 -21.09 -0.55
CA ASP A 269 -29.02 -21.10 -0.76
C ASP A 269 -29.52 -20.31 -1.98
N GLN A 270 -28.66 -19.99 -2.95
CA GLN A 270 -29.13 -19.47 -4.25
C GLN A 270 -28.34 -20.03 -5.45
N GLY A 271 -28.89 -21.12 -6.03
CA GLY A 271 -28.77 -21.41 -7.47
C GLY A 271 -27.80 -22.51 -7.87
#